data_AF-A0A1W6LGV8-F1
#
_entry.id   AF-A0A1W6LGV8-F1
#
_cell.length_a   1.000
_cell.length_b   1.000
_cell.length_c   1.000
_cell.angle_alpha   90.00
_cell.angle_beta   90.00
_cell.angle_gamma   90.00
#
_symmetry.space_group_name_H-M   'P 1'
#
loop_
_entity.id
_entity.type
_entity.pdbx_description
1 polymer ?
#
loop_
_entity_poly.entity_id
_entity_poly.type
_entity_poly.pdbx_seq_one_letter_code
_entity_poly.pdbx_strand_id
1 'polypeptide(L)'
;MSTTTTINLQVAQQRTAPRGATWLGNAFASLFNSFRAAPAERNAARDIRRARELAAEWSRRDPRSAADLTAAIDRFEQQQGQ
;
A
#
# COMPACT_ATOMS: atom_id res chain seq x y z
N MET A 1 -30.66 35.75 -51.13
CA MET A 1 -29.19 35.58 -50.98
C MET A 1 -28.94 35.04 -49.59
N SER A 2 -28.52 33.78 -49.46
CA SER A 2 -28.29 33.13 -48.17
C SER A 2 -26.82 33.26 -47.78
N THR A 3 -26.55 33.96 -46.68
CA THR A 3 -25.19 34.17 -46.18
C THR A 3 -24.78 32.98 -45.32
N THR A 4 -23.87 32.15 -45.82
CA THR A 4 -23.26 31.05 -45.07
C THR A 4 -22.13 31.61 -44.20
N THR A 5 -22.33 31.59 -42.89
CA THR A 5 -21.32 32.01 -41.90
C THR A 5 -20.55 30.79 -41.42
N THR A 6 -19.27 30.69 -41.78
CA THR A 6 -18.36 29.63 -41.33
C THR A 6 -17.69 30.06 -40.02
N ILE A 7 -17.91 29.32 -38.94
CA ILE A 7 -17.27 29.56 -37.63
C ILE A 7 -16.11 28.57 -37.49
N ASN A 8 -14.88 29.09 -37.34
CA ASN A 8 -13.70 28.27 -37.02
C ASN A 8 -13.59 28.08 -35.51
N LEU A 9 -14.00 26.90 -35.04
CA LEU A 9 -13.84 26.49 -33.65
C LEU A 9 -12.39 26.01 -33.43
N GLN A 10 -11.61 26.76 -32.67
CA GLN A 10 -10.31 26.29 -32.18
C GLN A 10 -10.54 25.34 -30.99
N VAL A 11 -10.65 24.04 -31.28
CA VAL A 11 -10.75 23.01 -30.24
C VAL A 11 -9.33 22.66 -29.77
N ALA A 12 -9.12 22.62 -28.45
CA ALA A 12 -7.84 22.21 -27.88
C ALA A 12 -7.53 20.77 -28.32
N GLN A 13 -6.41 20.58 -29.01
CA GLN A 13 -5.98 19.24 -29.45
C GLN A 13 -5.72 18.35 -28.23
N GLN A 14 -6.43 17.22 -28.17
CA GLN A 14 -6.22 16.20 -27.16
C GLN A 14 -4.80 15.64 -27.32
N ARG A 15 -3.89 16.05 -26.41
CA ARG A 15 -2.50 15.60 -26.37
C ARG A 15 -2.47 14.11 -26.06
N THR A 16 -2.46 13.29 -27.10
CA THR A 16 -2.29 11.84 -26.97
C THR A 16 -0.82 11.58 -26.68
N ALA A 17 -0.52 11.00 -25.51
CA ALA A 17 0.84 10.62 -25.17
C ALA A 17 1.41 9.67 -26.25
N PRO A 18 2.67 9.86 -26.69
CA PRO A 18 3.26 9.02 -27.72
C PRO A 18 3.24 7.55 -27.27
N ARG A 19 2.76 6.65 -28.14
CA ARG A 19 2.52 5.22 -27.85
C ARG A 19 3.71 4.49 -27.20
N GLY A 20 4.94 4.96 -27.44
CA GLY A 20 6.17 4.41 -26.84
C GLY A 20 6.40 4.81 -25.37
N ALA A 21 5.92 5.97 -24.93
CA ALA A 21 6.06 6.43 -23.54
C ALA A 21 5.24 5.57 -22.57
N THR A 22 4.12 5.00 -23.04
CA THR A 22 3.31 4.07 -22.27
C THR A 22 4.06 2.78 -21.96
N TRP A 23 4.87 2.28 -22.91
CA TRP A 23 5.65 1.05 -22.72
C TRP A 23 6.78 1.26 -21.70
N LEU A 24 7.54 2.34 -21.83
CA LEU A 24 8.57 2.71 -20.84
C LEU A 24 7.98 2.98 -19.46
N GLY A 25 6.84 3.67 -19.40
CA GLY A 25 6.12 3.92 -18.14
C GLY A 25 5.67 2.62 -17.47
N ASN A 26 5.13 1.67 -18.23
CA ASN A 26 4.71 0.36 -17.70
C ASN A 26 5.90 -0.49 -17.25
N ALA A 27 7.01 -0.46 -17.98
CA ALA A 27 8.22 -1.18 -17.60
C ALA A 27 8.82 -0.62 -16.30
N PHE A 28 8.88 0.71 -16.18
CA PHE A 28 9.35 1.37 -14.96
C PHE A 28 8.42 1.13 -13.77
N ALA A 29 7.10 1.20 -13.99
CA ALA A 29 6.11 0.89 -12.96
C ALA A 29 6.21 -0.57 -12.50
N SER A 30 6.41 -1.52 -13.43
CA SER A 30 6.63 -2.93 -13.10
C SER A 30 7.89 -3.11 -12.27
N LEU A 31 9.00 -2.47 -12.66
CA LEU A 31 10.26 -2.56 -11.94
C LEU A 31 10.15 -1.94 -10.54
N PHE A 32 9.55 -0.76 -10.43
CA PHE A 32 9.30 -0.11 -9.16
C PHE A 32 8.36 -0.94 -8.27
N ASN A 33 7.34 -1.59 -8.84
CA ASN A 33 6.45 -2.48 -8.11
C ASN A 33 7.12 -3.80 -7.71
N SER A 34 8.13 -4.26 -8.45
CA SER A 34 8.97 -5.40 -8.04
C SER A 34 9.91 -5.05 -6.88
N PHE A 35 10.44 -3.81 -6.84
CA PHE A 35 11.28 -3.32 -5.73
C PHE A 35 10.46 -2.85 -4.52
N ARG A 36 9.25 -2.35 -4.75
CA ARG A 36 8.21 -2.17 -3.74
C ARG A 36 7.65 -3.56 -3.44
N ALA A 37 8.51 -4.38 -2.85
CA ALA A 37 8.27 -5.74 -2.42
C ALA A 37 6.79 -5.95 -2.11
N ALA A 38 6.20 -6.95 -2.79
CA ALA A 38 4.91 -7.52 -2.40
C ALA A 38 4.86 -7.56 -0.86
N PRO A 39 3.78 -7.11 -0.22
CA PRO A 39 3.67 -7.21 1.23
C PRO A 39 3.95 -8.68 1.55
N ALA A 40 5.13 -8.96 2.12
CA ALA A 40 5.51 -10.31 2.48
C ALA A 40 4.33 -10.82 3.28
N GLU A 41 3.69 -11.91 2.84
CA GLU A 41 2.49 -12.46 3.49
C GLU A 41 2.76 -12.49 4.99
N ARG A 42 2.26 -11.47 5.68
CA ARG A 42 2.71 -11.19 7.02
C ARG A 42 1.92 -12.16 7.85
N ASN A 43 2.56 -13.27 8.18
CA ASN A 43 1.90 -14.37 8.84
C ASN A 43 1.61 -13.92 10.27
N ALA A 44 0.45 -13.29 10.46
CA ALA A 44 0.05 -12.64 11.70
C ALA A 44 0.18 -13.59 12.90
N ALA A 45 -0.15 -14.87 12.70
CA ALA A 45 0.02 -15.91 13.69
C ALA A 45 1.49 -16.11 14.13
N ARG A 46 2.45 -16.02 13.19
CA ARG A 46 3.89 -16.09 13.51
C ARG A 46 4.36 -14.86 14.28
N ASP A 47 3.89 -13.67 13.90
CA ASP A 47 4.25 -12.41 14.54
C ASP A 47 3.69 -12.32 15.96
N ILE A 48 2.44 -12.75 16.16
CA ILE A 48 1.81 -12.82 17.49
C ILE A 48 2.57 -13.78 18.41
N ARG A 49 2.96 -14.96 17.92
CA ARG A 49 3.74 -15.93 18.72
C ARG A 49 5.07 -15.32 19.19
N ARG A 50 5.81 -14.67 18.28
CA ARG A 50 7.05 -13.96 18.62
C ARG A 50 6.83 -12.83 19.61
N ALA A 51 5.75 -12.07 19.46
CA ALA A 51 5.43 -10.98 20.38
C ALA A 51 5.10 -11.48 21.80
N ARG A 52 4.41 -12.62 21.93
CA ARG A 52 4.16 -13.28 23.24
C ARG A 52 5.46 -13.80 23.87
N GLU A 53 6.36 -14.37 23.08
CA GLU A 53 7.69 -14.79 23.55
C GLU A 53 8.49 -13.59 24.10
N LEU A 54 8.51 -12.47 23.36
CA LEU A 54 9.16 -11.23 23.80
C LEU A 54 8.54 -10.67 25.09
N ALA A 55 7.21 -10.69 25.20
CA ALA A 55 6.50 -10.27 26.41
C ALA A 55 6.91 -11.13 27.63
N ALA A 56 7.02 -12.44 27.43
CA ALA A 56 7.43 -13.37 28.47
C ALA A 56 8.87 -13.14 28.92
N GLU A 57 9.79 -12.86 27.99
CA GLU A 57 11.17 -12.48 28.31
C GLU A 57 11.25 -11.18 29.11
N TRP A 58 10.44 -10.19 28.74
CA TRP A 58 10.42 -8.88 29.40
C TRP A 58 9.72 -8.89 30.76
N SER A 59 8.85 -9.87 31.03
CA SER A 59 8.11 -9.98 32.29
C SER A 59 9.00 -9.94 33.54
N ARG A 60 10.24 -10.42 33.44
CA ARG A 60 11.21 -10.43 34.54
C ARG A 60 11.93 -9.10 34.74
N ARG A 61 12.05 -8.30 33.67
CA ARG A 61 12.78 -7.02 33.68
C ARG A 61 11.83 -5.84 33.91
N ASP A 62 10.66 -5.87 33.28
CA ASP A 62 9.62 -4.86 33.42
C ASP A 62 8.22 -5.51 33.25
N PRO A 63 7.57 -5.87 34.37
CA PRO A 63 6.27 -6.53 34.34
C PRO A 63 5.14 -5.63 33.84
N ARG A 64 5.26 -4.29 33.94
CA ARG A 64 4.22 -3.36 33.48
C ARG A 64 4.21 -3.30 31.96
N SER A 65 5.38 -3.09 31.36
CA SER A 65 5.53 -3.06 29.91
C SER A 65 5.15 -4.42 29.28
N ALA A 66 5.45 -5.54 29.94
CA ALA A 66 5.05 -6.87 29.48
C ALA A 66 3.52 -7.07 29.49
N ALA A 67 2.82 -6.55 30.51
CA ALA A 67 1.37 -6.60 30.59
C ALA A 67 0.71 -5.74 29.49
N ASP A 68 1.22 -4.52 29.27
CA ASP A 68 0.75 -3.63 28.20
C ASP A 68 0.97 -4.24 26.80
N LEU A 69 2.13 -4.87 26.57
CA LEU A 69 2.44 -5.56 25.33
C LEU A 69 1.47 -6.73 25.10
N THR A 70 1.17 -7.51 26.14
CA THR A 70 0.24 -8.64 26.05
C THR A 70 -1.17 -8.17 25.75
N ALA A 71 -1.66 -7.12 26.41
CA ALA A 71 -2.96 -6.53 26.13
C ALA A 71 -3.05 -5.97 24.70
N ALA A 72 -1.96 -5.40 24.17
CA ALA A 72 -1.90 -4.94 22.79
C ALA A 72 -1.96 -6.11 21.78
N ILE A 73 -1.29 -7.23 22.08
CA ILE A 73 -1.34 -8.47 21.27
C ILE A 73 -2.77 -9.02 21.23
N ASP A 74 -3.44 -9.11 22.37
CA ASP A 74 -4.81 -9.65 22.44
C ASP A 74 -5.80 -8.77 21.65
N ARG A 75 -5.66 -7.44 21.70
CA ARG A 75 -6.45 -6.52 20.86
C ARG A 75 -6.17 -6.71 19.37
N PHE A 76 -4.91 -6.93 19.00
CA PHE A 76 -4.52 -7.16 17.61
C PHE A 76 -5.07 -8.49 17.07
N GLU A 77 -5.07 -9.56 17.88
CA GLU A 77 -5.71 -10.84 17.54
C GLU A 77 -7.22 -10.68 17.29
N GLN A 78 -7.91 -9.90 18.13
CA GLN A 78 -9.34 -9.61 17.92
C GLN A 78 -9.61 -8.83 16.62
N GLN A 79 -8.68 -7.99 16.18
CA GLN A 79 -8.81 -7.21 14.94
C GLN A 79 -8.48 -8.02 13.68
N GLN A 80 -7.57 -9.01 13.78
CA GLN A 80 -7.17 -9.89 12.66
C GLN A 80 -8.12 -11.07 12.45
N GLY A 81 -8.93 -11.42 13.46
CA GLY A 81 -9.91 -12.51 13.40
C GLY A 81 -11.27 -12.15 12.78
N GLN A 82 -11.41 -10.96 12.16
CA GLN A 82 -12.60 -10.53 11.40
C GLN A 82 -12.38 -10.62 9.90
#